data_AF-A0A518CBJ7-F1
#
_entry.id   AF-A0A518CBJ7-F1
#
_cell.length_a   1.000
_cell.length_b   1.000
_cell.length_c   1.000
_cell.angle_alpha   90.00
_cell.angle_beta   90.00
_cell.angle_gamma   90.00
#
_symmetry.space_group_name_H-M   'P 1'
#
loop_
_entity.id
_entity.type
_entity.pdbx_description
1 polymer ?
#
loop_
_entity_poly.entity_id
_entity_poly.type
_entity_poly.pdbx_seq_one_letter_code
_entity_poly.pdbx_strand_id
1 'polypeptide(L)'
;MSQRQALVQWSLLELVVVLTTGVVVIGSMWAPQIFLWLVLMGVMLFLFSLLAISRVGRGPWRAFATGFCCFAIGYFAALILVENNSFTLFSELRQLPTTNWMYHWQPVLTHTKYMKDGEAIPASLAPTMDIYGNVTDSEGNSLGSTMVGGGGGFIIGSGQNMVINAIQVVHTPSQETYFTLGHVFWALLLGYLGGKFAVGFQRFQENQETSQQPIE
;
A
#
# COMPACT_ATOMS: atom_id res chain seq x y z
N MET A 1 46.50 -9.19 -2.22
CA MET A 1 45.49 -8.72 -1.25
C MET A 1 44.14 -8.67 -1.96
N SER A 2 43.26 -9.66 -1.73
CA SER A 2 41.91 -9.60 -2.31
C SER A 2 41.15 -8.46 -1.64
N GLN A 3 40.60 -7.55 -2.44
CA GLN A 3 39.71 -6.50 -1.94
C GLN A 3 38.47 -7.19 -1.37
N ARG A 4 38.31 -7.15 -0.04
CA ARG A 4 37.08 -7.58 0.63
C ARG A 4 35.92 -6.79 0.03
N GLN A 5 35.01 -7.47 -0.65
CA GLN A 5 33.79 -6.84 -1.16
C GLN A 5 32.91 -6.42 0.03
N ALA A 6 32.34 -5.22 -0.03
CA ALA A 6 31.42 -4.74 0.99
C ALA A 6 30.20 -5.68 1.08
N LEU A 7 29.81 -6.02 2.32
CA LEU A 7 28.70 -6.93 2.62
C LEU A 7 27.37 -6.37 2.12
N VAL A 8 27.18 -5.05 2.23
CA VAL A 8 26.03 -4.32 1.72
C VAL A 8 26.54 -3.06 1.04
N GLN A 9 26.36 -2.96 -0.27
CA GLN A 9 26.66 -1.76 -1.04
C GLN A 9 25.37 -1.27 -1.67
N TRP A 10 24.94 -0.09 -1.24
CA TRP A 10 23.86 0.66 -1.88
C TRP A 10 24.49 1.56 -2.93
N SER A 11 24.14 1.34 -4.19
CA SER A 11 24.52 2.29 -5.23
C SER A 11 23.55 3.47 -5.23
N LEU A 12 24.05 4.66 -5.59
CA LEU A 12 23.21 5.84 -5.77
C LEU A 12 22.11 5.59 -6.83
N LEU A 13 22.42 4.77 -7.84
CA LEU A 13 21.46 4.32 -8.85
C LEU A 13 20.30 3.52 -8.23
N GLU A 14 20.58 2.60 -7.30
CA GLU A 14 19.53 1.82 -6.62
C GLU A 14 18.60 2.72 -5.80
N LEU A 15 19.16 3.72 -5.11
CA LEU A 15 18.35 4.70 -4.38
C LEU A 15 17.42 5.47 -5.34
N VAL A 16 17.96 5.95 -6.47
CA VAL A 16 17.17 6.65 -7.48
C VAL A 16 16.06 5.76 -8.04
N VAL A 17 16.33 4.47 -8.28
CA VAL A 17 15.32 3.51 -8.76
C VAL A 17 14.22 3.30 -7.72
N VAL A 18 14.56 3.14 -6.44
CA VAL A 18 13.58 2.98 -5.36
C VAL A 18 12.70 4.23 -5.23
N LEU A 19 13.31 5.41 -5.25
CA LEU A 19 12.58 6.68 -5.19
C LEU A 19 11.66 6.87 -6.41
N THR A 20 12.16 6.58 -7.61
CA THR A 20 11.37 6.67 -8.85
C THR A 20 10.19 5.70 -8.79
N THR A 21 10.41 4.48 -8.29
CA THR A 21 9.33 3.49 -8.10
C THR A 21 8.29 4.01 -7.12
N GLY A 22 8.69 4.62 -6.01
CA GLY A 22 7.78 5.24 -5.05
C GLY A 22 6.93 6.36 -5.68
N VAL A 23 7.55 7.23 -6.49
CA VAL A 23 6.85 8.29 -7.22
C VAL A 23 5.85 7.70 -8.23
N VAL A 24 6.24 6.66 -8.97
CA VAL A 24 5.35 5.97 -9.92
C VAL A 24 4.17 5.33 -9.21
N VAL A 25 4.36 4.73 -8.04
CA VAL A 25 3.26 4.17 -7.22
C VAL A 25 2.31 5.26 -6.76
N ILE A 26 2.83 6.38 -6.24
CA ILE A 26 1.98 7.49 -5.83
C ILE A 26 1.23 8.05 -7.05
N GLY A 27 1.89 8.23 -8.18
CA GLY A 27 1.26 8.70 -9.41
C GLY A 27 0.20 7.74 -9.96
N SER A 28 0.43 6.43 -9.87
CA SER A 28 -0.51 5.42 -10.37
C SER A 28 -1.79 5.32 -9.55
N MET A 29 -1.76 5.75 -8.27
CA MET A 29 -2.98 5.88 -7.46
C MET A 29 -4.00 6.84 -8.09
N TRP A 30 -3.54 7.89 -8.76
CA TRP A 30 -4.40 8.89 -9.40
C TRP A 30 -4.75 8.57 -10.84
N ALA A 31 -4.18 7.50 -11.39
CA ALA A 31 -4.39 7.12 -12.77
C ALA A 31 -5.75 6.42 -12.95
N PRO A 32 -6.29 6.44 -14.19
CA PRO A 32 -7.48 5.65 -14.52
C PRO A 32 -7.29 4.17 -14.17
N GLN A 33 -8.37 3.48 -13.83
CA GLN A 33 -8.32 2.10 -13.35
C GLN A 33 -7.62 1.12 -14.31
N ILE A 34 -7.58 1.39 -15.61
CA ILE A 34 -6.81 0.59 -16.57
C ILE A 34 -5.30 0.59 -16.25
N PHE A 35 -4.74 1.71 -15.78
CA PHE A 35 -3.34 1.80 -15.41
C PHE A 35 -3.04 0.99 -14.14
N LEU A 36 -3.99 0.92 -13.20
CA LEU A 36 -3.87 0.04 -12.03
C LEU A 36 -3.65 -1.42 -12.47
N TRP A 37 -4.51 -1.91 -13.37
CA TRP A 37 -4.40 -3.28 -13.88
C TRP A 37 -3.08 -3.53 -14.61
N LEU A 38 -2.61 -2.56 -15.41
CA LEU A 38 -1.31 -2.66 -16.09
C LEU A 38 -0.15 -2.71 -15.10
N VAL A 39 -0.17 -1.87 -14.05
CA VAL A 39 0.85 -1.88 -12.99
C VAL A 39 0.85 -3.23 -12.27
N LEU A 40 -0.32 -3.73 -11.86
CA LEU A 40 -0.45 -5.02 -11.18
C LEU A 40 0.03 -6.18 -12.06
N MET A 41 -0.31 -6.16 -13.36
CA MET A 41 0.17 -7.16 -14.32
C MET A 41 1.70 -7.09 -14.46
N GLY A 42 2.27 -5.89 -14.56
CA GLY A 42 3.72 -5.69 -14.62
C GLY A 42 4.42 -6.21 -13.36
N VAL A 43 3.85 -5.96 -12.18
CA VAL A 43 4.33 -6.50 -10.91
C VAL A 43 4.27 -8.02 -10.90
N MET A 44 3.16 -8.63 -11.31
CA MET A 44 3.06 -10.09 -11.43
C MET A 44 4.14 -10.68 -12.34
N LEU A 45 4.32 -10.12 -13.53
CA LEU A 45 5.34 -10.57 -14.48
C LEU A 45 6.75 -10.46 -13.89
N PHE A 46 7.02 -9.38 -13.17
CA PHE A 46 8.28 -9.20 -12.46
C PHE A 46 8.49 -10.26 -11.36
N LEU A 47 7.48 -10.53 -10.53
CA LEU A 47 7.53 -11.56 -9.49
C LEU A 47 7.74 -12.96 -10.09
N PHE A 48 7.04 -13.31 -11.17
CA PHE A 48 7.25 -14.58 -11.86
C PHE A 48 8.65 -14.70 -12.46
N SER A 49 9.17 -13.61 -13.01
CA SER A 49 10.54 -13.58 -13.54
C SER A 49 11.56 -13.83 -12.44
N LEU A 50 11.42 -13.20 -11.28
CA LEU A 50 12.27 -13.46 -10.12
C LEU A 50 12.10 -14.89 -9.60
N LEU A 51 10.89 -15.43 -9.58
CA LEU A 51 10.66 -16.81 -9.19
C LEU A 51 11.35 -17.79 -10.15
N ALA A 52 11.32 -17.54 -11.45
CA ALA A 52 12.08 -18.32 -12.43
C ALA A 52 13.60 -18.20 -12.22
N ILE A 53 14.10 -16.98 -11.98
CA ILE A 53 15.52 -16.73 -11.68
C ILE A 53 15.94 -17.40 -10.35
N SER A 54 15.05 -17.50 -9.36
CA SER A 54 15.35 -18.20 -8.10
C SER A 54 15.63 -19.70 -8.31
N ARG A 55 15.06 -20.29 -9.37
CA ARG A 55 15.25 -21.72 -9.72
C ARG A 55 16.39 -21.95 -10.69
N VAL A 56 16.48 -21.14 -11.75
CA VAL A 56 17.41 -21.36 -12.88
C VAL A 56 18.67 -20.50 -12.78
N GLY A 57 18.62 -19.41 -12.02
CA GLY A 57 19.71 -18.47 -11.87
C GLY A 57 20.97 -19.07 -11.25
N ARG A 58 22.09 -18.35 -11.38
CA ARG A 58 23.39 -18.76 -10.83
C ARG A 58 23.99 -17.66 -9.96
N GLY A 59 24.77 -18.08 -8.97
CA GLY A 59 25.51 -17.20 -8.07
C GLY A 59 24.63 -16.16 -7.38
N PRO A 60 25.05 -14.88 -7.35
CA PRO A 60 24.40 -13.83 -6.56
C PRO A 60 22.97 -13.51 -7.03
N TRP A 61 22.68 -13.66 -8.33
CA TRP A 61 21.35 -13.41 -8.88
C TRP A 61 20.31 -14.40 -8.35
N ARG A 62 20.71 -15.67 -8.15
CA ARG A 62 19.84 -16.67 -7.55
C ARG A 62 19.54 -16.34 -6.10
N ALA A 63 20.57 -16.01 -5.31
CA ALA A 63 20.39 -15.65 -3.91
C ALA A 63 19.51 -14.40 -3.74
N PHE A 64 19.72 -13.37 -4.57
CA PHE A 64 18.87 -12.19 -4.60
C PHE A 64 17.41 -12.57 -4.86
N ALA A 65 17.15 -13.32 -5.93
CA ALA A 65 15.80 -13.69 -6.33
C ALA A 65 15.09 -14.56 -5.29
N THR A 66 15.81 -15.51 -4.66
CA THR A 66 15.27 -16.33 -3.57
C THR A 66 14.93 -15.47 -2.34
N GLY A 67 15.86 -14.62 -1.89
CA GLY A 67 15.62 -13.71 -0.78
C GLY A 67 14.44 -12.78 -1.04
N PHE A 68 14.36 -12.25 -2.26
CA PHE A 68 13.25 -11.42 -2.70
C PHE A 68 11.91 -12.15 -2.58
N CYS A 69 11.80 -13.33 -3.19
CA CYS A 69 10.55 -14.09 -3.19
C CYS A 69 10.14 -14.49 -1.77
N CYS A 70 11.08 -14.94 -0.93
CA CYS A 70 10.80 -15.31 0.46
C CYS A 70 10.20 -14.15 1.26
N PHE A 71 10.77 -12.94 1.17
CA PHE A 71 10.26 -11.78 1.88
C PHE A 71 8.95 -11.24 1.30
N ALA A 72 8.81 -11.21 -0.03
CA ALA A 72 7.57 -10.78 -0.67
C ALA A 72 6.40 -11.72 -0.33
N ILE A 73 6.60 -13.04 -0.44
CA ILE A 73 5.59 -14.05 -0.06
C ILE A 73 5.32 -13.99 1.45
N GLY A 74 6.37 -13.87 2.27
CA GLY A 74 6.24 -13.74 3.72
C GLY A 74 5.41 -12.52 4.14
N TYR A 75 5.60 -11.39 3.46
CA TYR A 75 4.79 -10.19 3.68
C TYR A 75 3.31 -10.41 3.34
N PHE A 76 3.00 -10.96 2.15
CA PHE A 76 1.61 -11.24 1.79
C PHE A 76 0.96 -12.30 2.69
N ALA A 77 1.72 -13.33 3.09
CA ALA A 77 1.24 -14.32 4.06
C ALA A 77 0.93 -13.67 5.41
N ALA A 78 1.81 -12.79 5.91
CA ALA A 78 1.58 -12.03 7.13
C ALA A 78 0.33 -11.13 7.01
N LEU A 79 0.16 -10.45 5.87
CA LEU A 79 -1.00 -9.61 5.59
C LEU A 79 -2.29 -10.43 5.64
N ILE A 80 -2.35 -11.55 4.91
CA ILE A 80 -3.51 -12.45 4.88
C ILE A 80 -3.82 -13.00 6.28
N LEU A 81 -2.80 -13.45 7.02
CA LEU A 81 -2.99 -14.00 8.37
C LEU A 81 -3.47 -12.94 9.36
N VAL A 82 -2.95 -11.73 9.27
CA VAL A 82 -3.27 -10.67 10.22
C VAL A 82 -4.65 -10.07 9.92
N GLU A 83 -4.92 -9.75 8.66
CA GLU A 83 -6.18 -9.10 8.26
C GLU A 83 -7.36 -10.06 8.38
N ASN A 84 -7.22 -11.34 8.00
CA ASN A 84 -8.32 -12.31 8.15
C ASN A 84 -8.64 -12.65 9.61
N ASN A 85 -7.70 -12.49 10.54
CA ASN A 85 -7.89 -12.77 11.96
C ASN A 85 -8.32 -11.53 12.78
N SER A 86 -8.66 -10.41 12.13
CA SER A 86 -9.00 -9.14 12.78
C SER A 86 -10.41 -9.07 13.40
N PHE A 87 -11.17 -10.18 13.43
CA PHE A 87 -12.59 -10.20 13.82
C PHE A 87 -12.88 -10.05 15.33
N THR A 88 -11.94 -9.62 16.18
CA THR A 88 -12.18 -9.49 17.64
C THR A 88 -11.59 -8.22 18.25
N LEU A 89 -12.43 -7.49 19.00
CA LEU A 89 -12.31 -6.41 20.02
C LEU A 89 -11.04 -5.54 20.21
N PHE A 90 -9.88 -5.86 19.62
CA PHE A 90 -8.63 -5.09 19.64
C PHE A 90 -8.14 -4.82 18.19
N SER A 91 -9.01 -4.31 17.33
CA SER A 91 -8.76 -4.09 15.90
C SER A 91 -7.62 -3.10 15.61
N GLU A 92 -7.33 -2.15 16.51
CA GLU A 92 -6.25 -1.19 16.33
C GLU A 92 -4.85 -1.75 16.61
N LEU A 93 -4.73 -2.75 17.49
CA LEU A 93 -3.44 -3.35 17.87
C LEU A 93 -3.00 -4.50 16.95
N ARG A 94 -3.89 -4.98 16.07
CA ARG A 94 -3.61 -6.11 15.18
C ARG A 94 -3.17 -5.70 13.78
N GLN A 95 -3.17 -4.44 13.40
CA GLN A 95 -2.76 -4.07 12.04
C GLN A 95 -1.23 -4.22 11.85
N LEU A 96 -0.79 -4.62 10.66
CA LEU A 96 0.63 -4.60 10.34
C LEU A 96 1.16 -3.16 10.47
N PRO A 97 2.43 -2.97 10.90
CA PRO A 97 3.02 -1.63 10.97
C PRO A 97 2.94 -0.87 9.64
N THR A 98 3.04 -1.58 8.52
CA THR A 98 2.88 -1.00 7.18
C THR A 98 1.45 -0.52 6.90
N THR A 99 0.42 -1.26 7.33
CA THR A 99 -0.98 -0.85 7.22
C THR A 99 -1.26 0.37 8.09
N ASN A 100 -0.79 0.39 9.34
CA ASN A 100 -0.94 1.54 10.23
C ASN A 100 -0.27 2.80 9.65
N TRP A 101 0.95 2.66 9.14
CA TRP A 101 1.65 3.73 8.45
C TRP A 101 0.81 4.27 7.28
N MET A 102 0.22 3.38 6.47
CA MET A 102 -0.63 3.79 5.36
C MET A 102 -1.89 4.53 5.80
N TYR A 103 -2.55 4.13 6.89
CA TYR A 103 -3.67 4.87 7.46
C TYR A 103 -3.27 6.30 7.84
N HIS A 104 -2.08 6.48 8.43
CA HIS A 104 -1.60 7.81 8.82
C HIS A 104 -1.41 8.74 7.60
N TRP A 105 -0.98 8.20 6.47
CA TRP A 105 -0.71 8.98 5.25
C TRP A 105 -1.92 9.10 4.30
N GLN A 106 -2.97 8.31 4.50
CA GLN A 106 -4.15 8.31 3.64
C GLN A 106 -4.78 9.72 3.50
N PRO A 107 -4.97 10.52 4.58
CA PRO A 107 -5.57 11.85 4.45
C PRO A 107 -4.72 12.82 3.63
N VAL A 108 -3.40 12.63 3.58
CA VAL A 108 -2.46 13.48 2.82
C VAL A 108 -2.47 13.13 1.34
N LEU A 109 -2.71 11.85 1.03
CA LEU A 109 -2.62 11.29 -0.32
C LEU A 109 -3.97 11.03 -0.98
N THR A 110 -5.08 11.40 -0.34
CA THR A 110 -6.43 11.25 -0.90
C THR A 110 -7.15 12.59 -0.97
N HIS A 111 -7.87 12.80 -2.07
CA HIS A 111 -8.81 13.89 -2.21
C HIS A 111 -10.23 13.38 -1.96
N THR A 112 -10.91 14.04 -1.03
CA THR A 112 -12.32 13.78 -0.73
C THR A 112 -13.19 14.72 -1.56
N LYS A 113 -14.11 14.15 -2.32
CA LYS A 113 -15.17 14.87 -3.04
C LYS A 113 -16.51 14.48 -2.45
N TYR A 114 -17.39 15.46 -2.30
CA TYR A 114 -18.77 15.23 -1.87
C TYR A 114 -19.67 15.35 -3.09
N MET A 115 -20.53 14.36 -3.31
CA MET A 115 -21.49 14.37 -4.39
C MET A 115 -22.91 14.35 -3.83
N LYS A 116 -23.79 15.17 -4.39
CA LYS A 116 -25.21 15.22 -4.07
C LYS A 116 -26.00 15.03 -5.36
N ASP A 117 -26.92 14.06 -5.38
CA ASP A 117 -27.75 13.73 -6.55
C ASP A 117 -26.96 13.47 -7.84
N GLY A 118 -25.73 12.95 -7.72
CA GLY A 118 -24.84 12.66 -8.85
C GLY A 118 -23.98 13.84 -9.32
N GLU A 119 -24.16 15.03 -8.75
CA GLU A 119 -23.34 16.21 -9.04
C GLU A 119 -22.33 16.48 -7.93
N ALA A 120 -21.12 16.92 -8.30
CA ALA A 120 -20.09 17.28 -7.34
C ALA A 120 -20.43 18.61 -6.66
N ILE A 121 -20.41 18.62 -5.33
CA ILE A 121 -20.59 19.85 -4.56
C ILE A 121 -19.42 20.80 -4.87
N PRO A 122 -19.69 22.07 -5.23
CA PRO A 122 -18.66 23.04 -5.55
C PRO A 122 -17.64 23.18 -4.41
N ALA A 123 -16.35 23.16 -4.75
CA ALA A 123 -15.28 23.36 -3.78
C ALA A 123 -15.32 24.74 -3.10
N SER A 124 -15.99 25.72 -3.72
CA SER A 124 -16.20 27.06 -3.16
C SER A 124 -17.02 27.07 -1.89
N LEU A 125 -17.86 26.05 -1.65
CA LEU A 125 -18.64 25.91 -0.42
C LEU A 125 -17.80 25.36 0.75
N ALA A 126 -16.55 24.96 0.50
CA ALA A 126 -15.63 24.35 1.45
C ALA A 126 -16.33 23.31 2.38
N PRO A 127 -16.93 22.25 1.79
CA PRO A 127 -17.73 21.30 2.56
C PRO A 127 -16.88 20.56 3.59
N THR A 128 -17.37 20.52 4.83
CA THR A 128 -16.76 19.78 5.94
C THR A 128 -17.73 18.72 6.46
N MET A 129 -17.23 17.52 6.76
CA MET A 129 -18.02 16.46 7.36
C MET A 129 -17.75 16.35 8.86
N ASP A 130 -18.80 16.34 9.67
CA ASP A 130 -18.70 16.09 11.11
C ASP A 130 -18.56 14.59 11.43
N ILE A 131 -18.35 14.28 12.71
CA ILE A 131 -18.26 12.89 13.22
C ILE A 131 -19.57 12.09 13.07
N TYR A 132 -20.68 12.78 12.85
CA TYR A 132 -22.01 12.20 12.68
C TYR A 132 -22.36 12.01 11.20
N GLY A 133 -21.44 12.30 10.28
CA GLY A 133 -21.64 12.16 8.84
C GLY A 133 -22.47 13.28 8.21
N ASN A 134 -22.76 14.37 8.93
CA ASN A 134 -23.39 15.55 8.35
C ASN A 134 -22.34 16.37 7.60
N VAL A 135 -22.71 16.87 6.43
CA VAL A 135 -21.86 17.73 5.62
C VAL A 135 -22.42 19.14 5.67
N THR A 136 -21.60 20.10 6.09
CA THR A 136 -21.93 21.52 6.16
C THR A 136 -21.01 22.33 5.26
N ASP A 137 -21.48 23.47 4.78
CA ASP A 137 -20.61 24.45 4.12
C ASP A 137 -19.82 25.29 5.14
N SER A 138 -18.94 26.17 4.65
CA SER A 138 -18.17 27.10 5.49
C SER A 138 -19.01 28.11 6.27
N GLU A 139 -20.26 28.34 5.86
CA GLU A 139 -21.19 29.26 6.51
C GLU A 139 -22.05 28.55 7.58
N GLY A 140 -21.91 27.23 7.71
CA GLY A 140 -22.66 26.39 8.65
C GLY A 140 -24.00 25.89 8.12
N ASN A 141 -24.32 26.09 6.84
CA ASN A 141 -25.52 25.54 6.24
C ASN A 141 -25.36 24.04 5.99
N SER A 142 -26.40 23.25 6.31
CA SER A 142 -26.40 21.81 6.05
C SER A 142 -26.58 21.53 4.56
N LEU A 143 -25.62 20.81 3.97
CA LEU A 143 -25.66 20.36 2.58
C LEU A 143 -26.36 19.00 2.44
N GLY A 144 -26.30 18.18 3.50
CA GLY A 144 -26.89 16.84 3.58
C GLY A 144 -26.17 15.95 4.59
N SER A 145 -26.41 14.64 4.51
CA SER A 145 -25.77 13.64 5.37
C SER A 145 -25.35 12.42 4.56
N THR A 146 -24.23 11.81 4.96
CA THR A 146 -23.71 10.58 4.36
C THR A 146 -24.40 9.33 4.94
N MET A 147 -25.13 9.48 6.05
CA MET A 147 -25.92 8.41 6.64
C MET A 147 -27.24 8.24 5.90
N VAL A 148 -27.27 7.33 4.93
CA VAL A 148 -28.54 6.78 4.43
C VAL A 148 -29.11 5.85 5.51
N GLY A 149 -29.93 6.40 6.40
CA GLY A 149 -30.90 5.67 7.25
C GLY A 149 -30.52 4.24 7.66
N GLY A 150 -29.38 4.07 8.34
CA GLY A 150 -28.91 2.77 8.87
C GLY A 150 -29.09 2.62 10.38
N GLY A 151 -29.86 3.51 11.02
CA GLY A 151 -30.17 3.46 12.45
C GLY A 151 -31.67 3.41 12.64
N GLY A 152 -32.17 2.40 13.36
CA GLY A 152 -33.57 2.23 13.75
C GLY A 152 -34.08 3.33 14.68
N GLY A 153 -34.11 4.57 14.21
CA GLY A 153 -34.81 5.68 14.81
C GLY A 153 -36.18 5.83 14.16
N PHE A 154 -37.19 5.23 14.76
CA PHE A 154 -38.59 5.43 14.41
C PHE A 154 -38.98 6.89 14.71
N ILE A 155 -38.89 7.78 13.71
CA ILE A 155 -39.51 9.10 13.80
C ILE A 155 -40.94 8.96 13.26
N ILE A 156 -41.89 8.79 14.17
CA ILE A 156 -43.33 9.00 13.91
C ILE A 156 -43.52 10.50 13.75
N GLY A 157 -43.42 10.98 12.52
CA GLY A 157 -43.68 12.37 12.16
C GLY A 157 -44.34 12.39 10.78
N SER A 158 -45.62 12.71 10.77
CA SER A 158 -46.50 12.77 9.61
C SER A 158 -45.94 13.58 8.42
N GLY A 159 -45.91 12.94 7.25
CA GLY A 159 -46.35 13.58 6.01
C GLY A 159 -45.45 14.62 5.34
N GLN A 160 -44.12 14.45 5.32
CA GLN A 160 -43.28 15.15 4.36
C GLN A 160 -42.40 14.17 3.61
N ASN A 161 -42.39 14.29 2.28
CA ASN A 161 -41.44 13.64 1.39
C ASN A 161 -40.04 13.85 1.96
N MET A 162 -39.48 12.81 2.61
CA MET A 162 -38.07 12.80 2.98
C MET A 162 -37.29 12.78 1.67
N VAL A 163 -36.95 13.97 1.18
CA VAL A 163 -35.87 14.15 0.24
C VAL A 163 -34.64 13.73 1.02
N ILE A 164 -34.26 12.48 0.85
CA ILE A 164 -33.03 11.93 1.41
C ILE A 164 -31.91 12.71 0.69
N ASN A 165 -31.46 13.81 1.30
CA ASN A 165 -30.28 14.57 0.88
C ASN A 165 -29.02 13.74 1.19
N ALA A 166 -28.94 12.56 0.58
CA ALA A 166 -27.82 11.64 0.71
C ALA A 166 -26.62 12.26 -0.01
N ILE A 167 -25.55 12.48 0.75
CA ILE A 167 -24.27 12.88 0.19
C ILE A 167 -23.40 11.65 0.06
N GLN A 168 -22.93 11.39 -1.15
CA GLN A 168 -21.92 10.38 -1.40
C GLN A 168 -20.53 10.99 -1.20
N VAL A 169 -19.73 10.38 -0.34
CA VAL A 169 -18.31 10.72 -0.18
C VAL A 169 -17.49 9.86 -1.14
N VAL A 170 -16.75 10.51 -2.02
CA VAL A 170 -15.87 9.86 -2.99
C VAL A 170 -14.43 10.21 -2.66
N HIS A 171 -13.63 9.21 -2.31
CA HIS A 171 -12.19 9.35 -2.15
C HIS A 171 -11.48 9.03 -3.45
N THR A 172 -10.54 9.88 -3.86
CA THR A 172 -9.64 9.65 -5.01
C THR A 172 -8.20 9.70 -4.51
N PRO A 173 -7.39 8.62 -4.64
CA PRO A 173 -7.77 7.25 -5.01
C PRO A 173 -8.85 6.65 -4.10
N SER A 174 -9.55 5.62 -4.58
CA SER A 174 -10.41 4.83 -3.69
C SER A 174 -9.58 4.18 -2.59
N GLN A 175 -10.18 3.94 -1.43
CA GLN A 175 -9.49 3.32 -0.30
C GLN A 175 -8.89 1.97 -0.70
N GLU A 176 -9.63 1.14 -1.43
CA GLU A 176 -9.16 -0.14 -1.96
C GLU A 176 -7.93 0.01 -2.86
N THR A 177 -7.95 0.99 -3.77
CA THR A 177 -6.82 1.26 -4.68
C THR A 177 -5.58 1.70 -3.90
N TYR A 178 -5.76 2.62 -2.94
CA TYR A 178 -4.70 3.11 -2.08
C TYR A 178 -4.03 1.99 -1.29
N PHE A 179 -4.82 1.16 -0.60
CA PHE A 179 -4.30 0.06 0.20
C PHE A 179 -3.64 -1.02 -0.67
N THR A 180 -4.26 -1.38 -1.80
CA THR A 180 -3.71 -2.39 -2.71
C THR A 180 -2.35 -1.97 -3.26
N LEU A 181 -2.23 -0.75 -3.79
CA LEU A 181 -0.96 -0.24 -4.32
C LEU A 181 0.10 -0.07 -3.23
N GLY A 182 -0.30 0.40 -2.04
CA GLY A 182 0.64 0.54 -0.94
C GLY A 182 1.17 -0.80 -0.43
N HIS A 183 0.32 -1.84 -0.31
CA HIS A 183 0.76 -3.18 0.06
C HIS A 183 1.67 -3.81 -1.00
N VAL A 184 1.35 -3.63 -2.28
CA VAL A 184 2.23 -4.06 -3.37
C VAL A 184 3.59 -3.36 -3.29
N PHE A 185 3.62 -2.05 -3.05
CA PHE A 185 4.86 -1.30 -2.87
C PHE A 185 5.69 -1.83 -1.70
N TRP A 186 5.07 -2.03 -0.52
CA TRP A 186 5.76 -2.58 0.64
C TRP A 186 6.28 -3.99 0.40
N ALA A 187 5.50 -4.85 -0.27
CA ALA A 187 5.93 -6.19 -0.64
C ALA A 187 7.17 -6.17 -1.55
N LEU A 188 7.19 -5.28 -2.56
CA LEU A 188 8.33 -5.12 -3.46
C LEU A 188 9.55 -4.53 -2.76
N LEU A 189 9.36 -3.55 -1.88
CA LEU A 189 10.44 -2.92 -1.12
C LEU A 189 11.07 -3.92 -0.14
N LEU A 190 10.26 -4.66 0.62
CA LEU A 190 10.73 -5.69 1.53
C LEU A 190 11.36 -6.86 0.79
N GLY A 191 10.79 -7.25 -0.36
CA GLY A 191 11.42 -8.22 -1.27
C GLY A 191 12.80 -7.75 -1.71
N TYR A 192 12.93 -6.50 -2.18
CA TYR A 192 14.22 -5.95 -2.60
C TYR A 192 15.25 -5.97 -1.46
N LEU A 193 14.86 -5.54 -0.26
CA LEU A 193 15.71 -5.58 0.93
C LEU A 193 16.11 -7.02 1.30
N GLY A 194 15.17 -7.95 1.27
CA GLY A 194 15.40 -9.37 1.51
C GLY A 194 16.36 -10.00 0.49
N GLY A 195 16.25 -9.61 -0.77
CA GLY A 195 17.18 -10.03 -1.82
C GLY A 195 18.60 -9.49 -1.59
N LYS A 196 18.75 -8.20 -1.25
CA LYS A 196 20.05 -7.60 -0.91
C LYS A 196 20.68 -8.28 0.30
N PHE A 197 19.87 -8.57 1.33
CA PHE A 197 20.31 -9.31 2.50
C PHE A 197 20.82 -10.70 2.14
N ALA A 198 20.08 -11.47 1.33
CA ALA A 198 20.48 -12.81 0.91
C ALA A 198 21.81 -12.83 0.14
N VAL A 199 22.04 -11.84 -0.74
CA VAL A 199 23.33 -11.69 -1.43
C VAL A 199 24.45 -11.35 -0.46
N GLY A 200 24.23 -10.42 0.47
CA GLY A 200 25.21 -10.05 1.48
C GLY A 200 25.58 -11.23 2.38
N PHE A 201 24.59 -12.04 2.76
CA PHE A 201 24.79 -13.24 3.54
C PHE A 201 25.58 -14.32 2.78
N GLN A 202 25.27 -14.55 1.49
CA GLN A 202 26.04 -15.46 0.66
C GLN A 202 27.52 -15.04 0.57
N ARG A 203 27.78 -13.74 0.30
CA ARG A 203 29.16 -13.20 0.26
C ARG A 203 29.89 -13.35 1.57
N PHE A 204 29.19 -13.18 2.70
CA PHE A 204 29.76 -13.41 4.02
C PHE A 204 30.22 -14.86 4.18
N GLN A 205 29.40 -15.83 3.78
CA GLN A 205 29.75 -17.26 3.83
C GLN A 205 30.97 -17.58 2.96
N GLU A 206 30.99 -17.11 1.71
CA GLU A 206 32.11 -17.32 0.77
C GLU A 206 33.43 -16.76 1.32
N ASN A 207 33.39 -15.59 1.99
CA ASN A 207 34.56 -14.98 2.62
C ASN A 207 35.09 -15.78 3.84
N GLN A 208 34.19 -16.40 4.60
CA GLN A 208 34.58 -17.25 5.74
C GLN A 208 35.26 -18.53 5.27
N GLU A 209 34.71 -19.19 4.24
CA GLU A 209 35.28 -20.41 3.65
C GLU A 209 36.66 -20.17 3.04
N THR A 210 36.84 -19.05 2.33
CA THR A 210 38.13 -18.68 1.72
C THR A 210 39.20 -18.40 2.78
N SER A 211 38.82 -17.91 3.95
CA SER A 211 39.77 -17.60 5.04
C SER A 211 40.24 -18.83 5.82
N GLN A 212 39.56 -19.97 5.66
CA GLN A 212 39.84 -21.22 6.38
C GLN A 212 40.65 -22.23 5.56
N GLN A 213 40.90 -21.98 4.27
CA GLN A 213 41.76 -22.86 3.47
C GLN A 213 43.23 -22.69 3.88
N PRO A 214 43.92 -23.78 4.29
CA PRO A 214 45.34 -23.71 4.62
C PRO A 214 46.14 -23.33 3.37
N ILE A 215 47.16 -22.49 3.56
CA ILE A 215 48.12 -22.13 2.53
C ILE A 215 48.97 -23.39 2.29
N GLU A 216 48.69 -24.11 1.21
CA GLU A 216 49.57 -25.16 0.66
C GLU A 216 50.79 -24.54 -0.03
#